data_AF-A0A1H5YFY3-F1
#
_entry.id   AF-A0A1H5YFY3-F1
#
_cell.length_a   1.000
_cell.length_b   1.000
_cell.length_c   1.000
_cell.angle_alpha   90.00
_cell.angle_beta   90.00
_cell.angle_gamma   90.00
#
_symmetry.space_group_name_H-M   'P 1'
#
loop_
_entity.id
_entity.type
_entity.pdbx_description
1 polymer ?
#
loop_
_entity_poly.entity_id
_entity_poly.type
_entity_poly.pdbx_seq_one_letter_code
_entity_poly.pdbx_strand_id
1 'polypeptide(L)'
;MSDEASTYFIFNLEKRYLYTLDLKSRKLLSTLKMPSEGTDGIGDWLIDFQRLDDQNFIAQGDNAFYFFNQEGKLMDKIRVDHLFYFNPEMAKKFSNIGFLYKGEQFYFTTGEIGAIESQVLSYNPKSDSFLLREIPFVDLIKNSSIISMVKSFTFSSSPSFVINDFPGGFPIVNRS
;
A
#
# COMPACT_ATOMS: atom_id res chain seq x y z
N MET A 1 17.64 1.23 -23.73
CA MET A 1 16.48 0.44 -23.27
C MET A 1 16.79 0.08 -21.83
N SER A 2 16.05 0.60 -20.85
CA SER A 2 16.29 0.28 -19.43
C SER A 2 15.56 -1.01 -19.10
N ASP A 3 16.23 -1.93 -18.42
CA ASP A 3 15.68 -3.21 -17.98
C ASP A 3 14.34 -3.02 -17.26
N GLU A 4 13.26 -3.41 -17.95
CA GLU A 4 11.90 -3.39 -17.43
C GLU A 4 11.80 -4.25 -16.17
N ALA A 5 11.03 -3.79 -15.18
CA ALA A 5 10.75 -4.49 -13.94
C ALA A 5 10.41 -5.97 -14.20
N SER A 6 11.37 -6.86 -13.97
CA SER A 6 11.27 -8.28 -14.30
C SER A 6 10.72 -9.12 -13.14
N THR A 7 10.49 -8.51 -11.99
CA THR A 7 10.13 -9.19 -10.75
C THR A 7 8.73 -8.80 -10.26
N TYR A 8 7.95 -9.79 -9.84
CA TYR A 8 6.62 -9.63 -9.26
C TYR A 8 6.55 -10.24 -7.87
N PHE A 9 5.87 -9.55 -6.95
CA PHE A 9 5.76 -9.96 -5.55
C PHE A 9 4.33 -10.40 -5.24
N ILE A 10 4.18 -11.54 -4.58
CA ILE A 10 2.89 -12.07 -4.14
C ILE A 10 2.99 -12.40 -2.66
N PHE A 11 2.15 -11.75 -1.85
CA PHE A 11 1.98 -12.20 -0.49
C PHE A 11 0.86 -13.25 -0.40
N ASN A 12 1.19 -14.43 0.12
CA ASN A 12 0.23 -15.46 0.45
C ASN A 12 -0.06 -15.40 1.96
N LEU A 13 -1.25 -14.88 2.29
CA LEU A 13 -1.69 -14.68 3.67
C LEU A 13 -1.87 -16.00 4.43
N GLU A 14 -2.47 -17.00 3.78
CA GLU A 14 -2.72 -18.32 4.38
C GLU A 14 -1.41 -19.01 4.78
N LYS A 15 -0.44 -19.00 3.87
CA LYS A 15 0.86 -19.67 4.08
C LYS A 15 1.89 -18.77 4.76
N ARG A 16 1.61 -17.48 4.92
CA ARG A 16 2.50 -16.49 5.53
C ARG A 16 3.85 -16.38 4.80
N TYR A 17 3.79 -16.27 3.48
CA TYR A 17 4.97 -16.13 2.63
C TYR A 17 4.84 -14.97 1.64
N LEU A 18 5.93 -14.22 1.48
CA LEU A 18 6.14 -13.34 0.34
C LEU A 18 6.92 -14.12 -0.73
N TYR A 19 6.32 -14.27 -1.90
CA TYR A 19 6.94 -14.89 -3.07
C TYR A 19 7.47 -13.82 -4.02
N THR A 20 8.68 -14.03 -4.52
CA THR A 20 9.23 -13.24 -5.63
C THR A 20 9.27 -14.10 -6.87
N LEU A 21 8.67 -13.61 -7.95
CA LEU A 21 8.61 -14.31 -9.23
C LEU A 21 9.33 -13.50 -10.31
N ASP A 22 10.04 -14.19 -11.19
CA ASP A 22 10.53 -13.62 -12.43
C ASP A 22 9.45 -13.70 -13.50
N LEU A 23 9.02 -12.55 -14.03
CA LEU A 23 7.93 -12.45 -15.00
C LEU A 23 8.31 -13.02 -16.38
N LYS A 24 9.59 -12.94 -16.75
CA LYS A 24 10.07 -13.37 -18.08
C LYS A 24 10.11 -14.89 -18.18
N SER A 25 10.73 -15.53 -17.20
CA SER A 25 10.90 -16.98 -17.10
C SER A 25 9.74 -17.67 -16.40
N ARG A 26 8.85 -16.91 -15.73
CA ARG A 26 7.72 -17.41 -14.94
C ARG A 26 8.17 -18.36 -13.82
N LYS A 27 9.36 -18.14 -13.28
CA LYS A 27 9.95 -18.95 -12.21
C LYS A 27 9.81 -18.24 -10.87
N LEU A 28 9.63 -19.03 -9.82
CA LEU A 28 9.79 -18.58 -8.45
C LEU A 28 11.28 -18.31 -8.18
N LEU A 29 11.61 -17.09 -7.78
CA LEU A 29 12.97 -16.67 -7.42
C LEU A 29 13.25 -16.88 -5.94
N SER A 30 12.31 -16.49 -5.07
CA SER A 30 12.50 -16.60 -3.63
C SER A 30 11.18 -16.74 -2.88
N THR A 31 11.29 -17.28 -1.67
CA THR A 31 10.22 -17.38 -0.68
C THR A 31 10.72 -16.80 0.63
N LEU A 32 10.00 -15.81 1.16
CA LEU A 32 10.33 -15.17 2.43
C LEU A 32 9.20 -15.41 3.43
N LYS A 33 9.52 -15.98 4.60
CA LYS A 33 8.55 -16.24 5.66
C LYS A 33 8.19 -14.94 6.37
N MET A 34 6.90 -14.70 6.58
CA MET A 34 6.36 -13.49 7.19
C MET A 34 5.47 -13.88 8.37
N PRO A 35 6.05 -14.12 9.56
CA PRO A 35 5.33 -14.69 10.69
C PRO A 35 4.25 -13.74 11.21
N SER A 36 3.22 -14.30 11.87
CA SER A 36 2.22 -13.50 12.58
C SER A 36 2.75 -12.99 13.93
N GLU A 37 3.54 -13.81 14.62
CA GLU A 37 4.05 -13.55 15.97
C GLU A 37 5.59 -13.50 16.02
N GLY A 38 6.11 -13.02 17.16
CA GLY A 38 7.55 -12.90 17.42
C GLY A 38 8.10 -11.51 17.09
N THR A 39 9.43 -11.39 17.12
CA THR A 39 10.14 -10.12 16.88
C THR A 39 9.87 -9.52 15.51
N ASP A 40 9.63 -10.39 14.52
CA ASP A 40 9.42 -10.02 13.13
C ASP A 40 7.96 -10.23 12.69
N GLY A 41 7.05 -10.42 13.66
CA GLY A 41 5.64 -10.73 13.41
C GLY A 41 4.84 -9.50 12.96
N ILE A 42 3.98 -9.67 11.96
CA ILE A 42 3.07 -8.60 11.46
C ILE A 42 1.65 -8.67 12.04
N GLY A 43 1.34 -9.70 12.83
CA GLY A 43 -0.01 -10.05 13.25
C GLY A 43 -0.77 -10.87 12.21
N ASP A 44 -2.07 -11.03 12.43
CA ASP A 44 -2.88 -11.94 11.63
C ASP A 44 -3.38 -11.34 10.30
N TRP A 45 -3.28 -10.02 10.15
CA TRP A 45 -3.82 -9.33 9.00
C TRP A 45 -2.71 -8.68 8.19
N LEU A 46 -2.74 -8.92 6.89
CA LEU A 46 -2.03 -8.10 5.91
C LEU A 46 -3.07 -7.54 4.95
N ILE A 47 -3.13 -6.22 4.89
CA ILE A 47 -4.05 -5.48 4.03
C ILE A 47 -3.40 -5.20 2.68
N ASP A 48 -2.15 -4.75 2.68
CA ASP A 48 -1.45 -4.33 1.47
C ASP A 48 0.07 -4.31 1.70
N PHE A 49 0.82 -4.13 0.61
CA PHE A 49 2.28 -4.19 0.60
C PHE A 49 2.86 -3.21 -0.42
N GLN A 50 4.03 -2.63 -0.09
CA GLN A 50 4.79 -1.79 -1.00
C GLN A 50 6.28 -2.11 -0.92
N ARG A 51 6.93 -2.33 -2.07
CA ARG A 51 8.39 -2.34 -2.15
C ARG A 51 8.91 -0.89 -2.18
N LEU A 52 9.86 -0.57 -1.30
CA LEU A 52 10.47 0.76 -1.25
C LEU A 52 11.67 0.87 -2.18
N ASP A 53 12.52 -0.15 -2.13
CA ASP A 53 13.73 -0.27 -2.93
C ASP A 53 14.12 -1.75 -3.05
N ASP A 54 15.33 -2.04 -3.52
CA ASP A 54 15.74 -3.42 -3.71
C ASP A 54 15.87 -4.23 -2.42
N GLN A 55 16.13 -3.55 -1.30
CA GLN A 55 16.45 -4.11 0.00
C GLN A 55 15.33 -3.96 1.02
N ASN A 56 14.34 -3.09 0.80
CA ASN A 56 13.35 -2.73 1.80
C ASN A 56 11.91 -2.75 1.26
N PHE A 57 10.98 -3.10 2.15
CA PHE A 57 9.56 -3.06 1.88
C PHE A 57 8.73 -2.69 3.11
N ILE A 58 7.48 -2.29 2.87
CA ILE A 58 6.49 -2.00 3.90
C ILE A 58 5.30 -2.93 3.73
N ALA A 59 4.81 -3.42 4.86
CA ALA A 59 3.56 -4.15 4.98
C ALA A 59 2.55 -3.34 5.79
N GLN A 60 1.31 -3.27 5.32
CA GLN A 60 0.17 -2.74 6.07
C GLN A 60 -0.51 -3.88 6.83
N GLY A 61 -0.46 -3.84 8.16
CA GLY A 61 -1.39 -4.59 9.00
C GLY A 61 -2.58 -3.73 9.40
N ASP A 62 -3.47 -4.24 10.26
CA ASP A 62 -4.72 -3.55 10.62
C ASP A 62 -4.53 -2.11 11.09
N ASN A 63 -3.56 -1.90 11.98
CA ASN A 63 -3.41 -0.69 12.77
C ASN A 63 -1.99 -0.10 12.70
N ALA A 64 -1.12 -0.69 11.87
CA ALA A 64 0.28 -0.30 11.79
C ALA A 64 0.91 -0.64 10.44
N PHE A 65 1.95 0.13 10.11
CA PHE A 65 2.86 -0.13 9.01
C PHE A 65 4.15 -0.70 9.55
N TYR A 66 4.60 -1.77 8.92
CA TYR A 66 5.77 -2.54 9.33
C TYR A 66 6.84 -2.44 8.25
N PHE A 67 8.02 -1.97 8.62
CA PHE A 67 9.16 -1.81 7.73
C PHE A 67 10.07 -3.02 7.84
N PHE A 68 10.39 -3.63 6.71
CA PHE A 68 11.22 -4.81 6.63
C PHE A 68 12.38 -4.63 5.68
N ASN A 69 13.47 -5.31 5.98
CA ASN A 69 14.52 -5.56 5.00
C ASN A 69 14.21 -6.81 4.15
N GLN A 70 15.02 -7.08 3.13
CA GLN A 70 14.84 -8.18 2.18
C GLN A 70 14.94 -9.57 2.84
N GLU A 71 15.59 -9.68 3.99
CA GLU A 71 15.66 -10.91 4.79
C GLU A 71 14.40 -11.13 5.65
N GLY A 72 13.43 -10.20 5.61
CA GLY A 72 12.18 -10.25 6.38
C GLY A 72 12.34 -9.90 7.85
N LYS A 73 13.43 -9.23 8.22
CA LYS A 73 13.62 -8.72 9.58
C LYS A 73 12.87 -7.41 9.74
N LEU A 74 12.10 -7.29 10.83
CA LEU A 74 11.40 -6.06 11.17
C LEU A 74 12.43 -5.00 11.60
N MET A 75 12.41 -3.88 10.90
CA MET A 75 13.30 -2.75 11.14
C MET A 75 12.61 -1.66 11.97
N ASP A 76 11.34 -1.39 11.68
CA ASP A 76 10.55 -0.38 12.38
C ASP A 76 9.04 -0.66 12.26
N LYS A 77 8.26 -0.04 13.15
CA LYS A 77 6.81 -0.12 13.19
C LYS A 77 6.19 1.24 13.50
N ILE A 78 5.32 1.70 12.61
CA ILE A 78 4.55 2.93 12.80
C ILE A 78 3.09 2.58 13.03
N ARG A 79 2.58 2.90 14.22
CA ARG A 79 1.16 2.78 14.55
C ARG A 79 0.36 3.96 13.97
N VAL A 80 -0.86 3.68 13.54
CA VAL A 80 -1.78 4.68 12.94
C VAL A 80 -3.18 4.62 13.55
N ASP A 81 -3.43 3.71 14.50
CA ASP A 81 -4.73 3.54 15.15
C ASP A 81 -5.22 4.80 15.88
N HIS A 82 -4.30 5.58 16.45
CA HIS A 82 -4.59 6.84 17.12
C HIS A 82 -5.25 7.87 16.20
N LEU A 83 -4.97 7.84 14.90
CA LEU A 83 -5.61 8.73 13.93
C LEU A 83 -7.12 8.54 13.91
N PHE A 84 -7.60 7.30 14.07
CA PHE A 84 -9.03 6.97 14.07
C PHE A 84 -9.68 7.20 15.43
N TYR A 85 -8.95 6.98 16.52
CA TYR A 85 -9.46 7.26 17.87
C TYR A 85 -9.71 8.75 18.09
N PHE A 86 -8.80 9.62 17.64
CA PHE A 86 -8.94 11.06 17.81
C PHE A 86 -9.83 11.72 16.75
N ASN A 87 -10.16 11.01 15.67
CA ASN A 87 -11.02 11.52 14.61
C ASN A 87 -12.12 10.50 14.30
N PRO A 88 -13.21 10.44 15.10
CA PRO A 88 -14.27 9.45 14.96
C PRO A 88 -14.92 9.44 13.56
N GLU A 89 -14.96 10.57 12.87
CA GLU A 89 -15.47 10.66 11.49
C GLU A 89 -14.55 9.97 10.47
N MET A 90 -13.23 9.91 10.72
CA MET A 90 -12.31 9.12 9.89
C MET A 90 -12.47 7.62 10.12
N ALA A 91 -12.80 7.20 11.35
CA ALA A 91 -13.06 5.80 11.66
C ALA A 91 -14.23 5.22 10.85
N LYS A 92 -15.24 6.05 10.51
CA LYS A 92 -16.37 5.68 9.63
C LYS A 92 -15.98 5.52 8.16
N LYS A 93 -14.88 6.16 7.76
CA LYS A 93 -14.38 6.23 6.38
C LYS A 93 -13.19 5.31 6.14
N PHE A 94 -12.71 4.60 7.15
CA PHE A 94 -11.55 3.72 6.98
C PHE A 94 -12.00 2.40 6.38
N SER A 95 -12.01 2.35 5.06
CA SER A 95 -11.93 1.11 4.32
C SER A 95 -10.48 0.90 3.91
N ASN A 96 -9.94 -0.26 4.26
CA ASN A 96 -8.57 -0.76 4.05
C ASN A 96 -8.17 -0.81 2.56
N ILE A 97 -8.02 0.35 1.92
CA ILE A 97 -7.87 0.42 0.48
C ILE A 97 -6.62 1.21 0.07
N GLY A 98 -5.54 0.48 -0.21
CA GLY A 98 -4.38 0.97 -0.92
C GLY A 98 -3.52 1.95 -0.12
N PHE A 99 -2.21 1.71 -0.09
CA PHE A 99 -1.30 2.72 0.42
C PHE A 99 -0.12 3.05 -0.49
N LEU A 100 0.43 4.22 -0.23
CA LEU A 100 1.73 4.66 -0.71
C LEU A 100 2.49 5.30 0.45
N TYR A 101 3.72 4.86 0.68
CA TYR A 101 4.71 5.53 1.48
C TYR A 101 5.73 6.20 0.55
N LYS A 102 5.85 7.52 0.65
CA LYS A 102 6.79 8.32 -0.15
C LYS A 102 7.21 9.57 0.60
N GLY A 103 8.50 9.87 0.57
CA GLY A 103 9.04 11.09 1.19
C GLY A 103 8.71 11.16 2.68
N GLU A 104 8.84 10.02 3.36
CA GLU A 104 8.54 9.83 4.78
C GLU A 104 7.07 10.08 5.19
N GLN A 105 6.17 10.15 4.21
CA GLN A 105 4.75 10.33 4.43
C GLN A 105 3.97 9.14 3.91
N PHE A 106 2.88 8.85 4.58
CA PHE A 106 1.91 7.89 4.11
C PHE A 106 0.76 8.57 3.38
N TYR A 107 0.26 7.90 2.36
CA TYR A 107 -0.92 8.28 1.60
C TYR A 107 -1.84 7.06 1.55
N PHE A 108 -3.08 7.23 1.98
CA PHE A 108 -4.09 6.18 1.98
C PHE A 108 -5.37 6.71 1.37
N THR A 109 -6.10 5.86 0.65
CA THR A 109 -7.48 6.20 0.33
C THR A 109 -8.39 5.83 1.49
N THR A 110 -9.35 6.69 1.77
CA THR A 110 -10.41 6.45 2.74
C THR A 110 -11.74 6.55 2.01
N GLY A 111 -12.65 5.62 2.25
CA GLY A 111 -14.00 5.62 1.70
C GLY A 111 -15.00 5.13 2.73
N GLU A 112 -16.17 5.75 2.77
CA GLU A 112 -17.29 5.24 3.56
C GLU A 112 -17.95 4.06 2.84
N ILE A 113 -18.26 3.00 3.58
CA ILE A 113 -18.94 1.82 3.01
C ILE A 113 -20.30 2.26 2.45
N GLY A 114 -20.50 2.10 1.15
CA GLY A 114 -21.73 2.50 0.46
C GLY A 114 -21.74 3.93 -0.11
N ALA A 115 -20.66 4.70 0.07
CA ALA A 115 -20.46 6.00 -0.57
C ALA A 115 -19.33 5.92 -1.60
N ILE A 116 -19.47 6.68 -2.70
CA ILE A 116 -18.45 6.77 -3.77
C ILE A 116 -17.36 7.79 -3.43
N GLU A 117 -17.52 8.54 -2.34
CA GLU A 117 -16.55 9.54 -1.90
C GLU A 117 -15.27 8.87 -1.41
N SER A 118 -14.19 9.04 -2.19
CA SER A 118 -12.85 8.58 -1.85
C SER A 118 -12.00 9.80 -1.54
N GLN A 119 -11.54 9.93 -0.29
CA GLN A 119 -10.60 10.97 0.11
C GLN A 119 -9.19 10.39 0.17
N VAL A 120 -8.18 11.22 -0.04
CA VAL A 120 -6.78 10.88 0.24
C VAL A 120 -6.41 11.45 1.58
N LEU A 121 -5.99 10.57 2.49
CA LEU A 121 -5.33 10.94 3.73
C LEU A 121 -3.83 10.96 3.49
N SER A 122 -3.21 12.14 3.64
CA SER A 122 -1.75 12.29 3.70
C SER A 122 -1.34 12.41 5.16
N TYR A 123 -0.50 11.51 5.67
CA TYR A 123 -0.08 11.45 7.06
C TYR A 123 1.45 11.54 7.20
N ASN A 124 1.89 12.45 8.07
CA ASN A 124 3.28 12.54 8.48
C ASN A 124 3.45 11.95 9.90
N PRO A 125 4.12 10.80 10.03
CA PRO A 125 4.30 10.13 11.32
C PRO A 125 5.28 10.83 12.25
N LYS A 126 6.17 11.70 11.74
CA LYS A 126 7.15 12.43 12.57
C LYS A 126 6.50 13.60 13.32
N SER A 127 5.57 14.29 12.67
CA SER A 127 4.86 15.44 13.25
C SER A 127 3.47 15.11 13.77
N ASP A 128 3.04 13.85 13.62
CA ASP A 128 1.69 13.38 13.93
C ASP A 128 0.58 14.25 13.31
N SER A 129 0.79 14.67 12.07
CA SER A 129 -0.11 15.58 11.36
C SER A 129 -0.65 14.93 10.09
N PHE A 130 -1.91 15.17 9.78
CA PHE A 130 -2.53 14.67 8.55
C PHE A 130 -3.31 15.74 7.80
N LEU A 131 -3.54 15.48 6.51
CA LEU A 131 -4.38 16.29 5.63
C LEU A 131 -5.30 15.37 4.84
N LEU A 132 -6.59 15.68 4.84
CA LEU A 132 -7.58 15.04 3.98
C LEU A 132 -7.80 15.88 2.73
N ARG A 133 -7.79 15.23 1.57
CA ARG A 133 -8.12 15.85 0.28
C ARG A 133 -9.20 15.03 -0.40
N GLU A 134 -10.25 15.69 -0.87
CA GLU A 134 -11.26 15.04 -1.70
C GLU A 134 -10.65 14.67 -3.06
N ILE A 135 -10.93 13.46 -3.52
CA ILE A 135 -10.67 13.10 -4.92
C ILE A 135 -11.87 13.62 -5.72
N PRO A 136 -11.67 14.59 -6.63
CA PRO A 136 -12.77 15.13 -7.42
C PRO A 136 -13.42 14.00 -8.22
N PHE A 137 -14.74 13.84 -8.03
CA PHE A 137 -15.52 12.87 -8.76
C PHE A 137 -15.66 13.31 -10.23
N VAL A 138 -15.24 12.44 -11.16
CA VAL A 138 -15.48 12.61 -12.59
C VAL A 138 -16.37 11.45 -13.02
N ASP A 139 -17.60 11.74 -13.45
CA ASP A 139 -18.66 10.80 -13.88
C ASP A 139 -18.26 9.79 -14.99
N LEU A 140 -17.02 9.86 -15.51
CA LEU A 140 -16.54 9.08 -16.65
C LEU A 140 -15.98 7.70 -16.30
N ILE A 141 -15.88 7.31 -15.03
CA ILE A 141 -15.17 6.09 -14.62
C ILE A 141 -16.15 4.99 -14.16
N LYS A 142 -17.04 4.57 -15.07
CA LYS A 142 -17.78 3.29 -14.92
C LYS A 142 -17.02 2.10 -15.51
N ASN A 143 -15.84 2.33 -16.08
CA ASN A 143 -14.86 1.34 -16.52
C ASN A 143 -13.72 2.13 -17.18
N SER A 144 -12.63 2.45 -16.48
CA SER A 144 -11.30 2.63 -17.10
C SER A 144 -10.29 3.25 -16.13
N SER A 145 -9.16 2.57 -16.00
CA SER A 145 -7.88 3.13 -15.58
C SER A 145 -7.63 4.50 -16.22
N ILE A 146 -7.39 5.54 -15.42
CA ILE A 146 -6.79 6.78 -15.93
C ILE A 146 -5.32 6.46 -16.19
N ILE A 147 -4.97 6.24 -17.45
CA ILE A 147 -3.58 6.10 -17.91
C ILE A 147 -3.17 7.43 -18.53
N SER A 148 -2.38 8.21 -17.79
CA SER A 148 -1.52 9.24 -18.34
C SER A 148 -0.11 8.63 -18.47
N MET A 149 0.47 8.72 -19.66
CA MET A 149 1.70 8.02 -20.07
C MET A 149 2.95 8.31 -19.17
N VAL A 150 3.82 7.28 -19.05
CA VAL A 150 5.30 7.26 -18.86
C VAL A 150 5.93 6.84 -17.48
N LYS A 151 6.82 5.83 -17.59
CA LYS A 151 8.00 5.31 -16.81
C LYS A 151 7.91 5.01 -15.29
N SER A 152 7.95 3.70 -15.00
CA SER A 152 8.18 2.97 -13.73
C SER A 152 6.98 2.88 -12.79
N PHE A 153 6.76 1.69 -12.21
CA PHE A 153 5.59 1.38 -11.36
C PHE A 153 5.99 0.52 -10.15
N THR A 154 5.43 0.83 -8.99
CA THR A 154 5.31 -0.07 -7.82
C THR A 154 3.84 -0.39 -7.64
N PHE A 155 3.45 -1.67 -7.68
CA PHE A 155 2.06 -2.08 -7.51
C PHE A 155 1.73 -2.22 -6.02
N SER A 156 0.66 -1.57 -5.57
CA SER A 156 -0.09 -1.89 -4.34
C SER A 156 -1.42 -2.55 -4.74
N SER A 157 -1.93 -3.50 -3.96
CA SER A 157 -3.17 -4.20 -4.29
C SER A 157 -4.10 -4.31 -3.09
N SER A 158 -5.12 -3.45 -3.07
CA SER A 158 -6.35 -3.69 -2.32
C SER A 158 -7.55 -3.74 -3.29
N PRO A 159 -8.61 -4.50 -3.00
CA PRO A 159 -9.75 -4.72 -3.90
C PRO A 159 -10.57 -3.50 -4.34
N SER A 160 -10.18 -2.26 -4.06
CA SER A 160 -10.92 -1.10 -4.62
C SER A 160 -10.05 0.04 -5.16
N PHE A 161 -8.81 0.26 -4.69
CA PHE A 161 -7.93 1.32 -5.19
C PHE A 161 -6.45 0.92 -5.22
N VAL A 162 -5.70 1.43 -6.22
CA VAL A 162 -4.24 1.35 -6.31
C VAL A 162 -3.66 2.75 -6.30
N ILE A 163 -2.68 3.02 -5.44
CA ILE A 163 -1.90 4.25 -5.46
C ILE A 163 -0.52 3.93 -6.02
N ASN A 164 -0.14 4.56 -7.13
CA ASN A 164 1.18 4.36 -7.75
C ASN A 164 2.04 5.61 -7.57
N ASP A 165 3.37 5.47 -7.56
CA ASP A 165 4.28 6.61 -7.44
C ASP A 165 4.81 7.08 -8.81
N PHE A 166 4.82 8.40 -9.08
CA PHE A 166 5.35 9.01 -10.30
C PHE A 166 6.21 10.26 -10.04
N PRO A 167 7.12 10.62 -10.98
CA PRO A 167 7.83 11.90 -10.98
C PRO A 167 6.86 13.07 -11.24
N GLY A 168 6.21 13.58 -10.20
CA GLY A 168 5.27 14.71 -10.26
C GLY A 168 3.97 14.53 -9.46
N GLY A 169 3.72 13.34 -8.90
CA GLY A 169 2.52 13.03 -8.12
C GLY A 169 2.30 11.53 -7.97
N PHE A 170 1.08 11.14 -7.64
CA PHE A 170 0.65 9.74 -7.54
C PHE A 170 -0.76 9.59 -8.12
N PRO A 171 -1.02 8.68 -9.08
CA PRO A 171 -2.36 8.36 -9.51
C PRO A 171 -3.00 7.35 -8.56
N ILE A 172 -4.31 7.49 -8.45
CA ILE A 172 -5.18 6.63 -7.66
C ILE A 172 -6.17 6.00 -8.64
N VAL A 173 -6.14 4.67 -8.74
CA VAL A 173 -6.96 3.93 -9.72
C VAL A 173 -8.01 3.13 -8.98
N ASN A 174 -9.29 3.45 -9.21
CA ASN A 174 -10.40 2.61 -8.77
C ASN A 174 -10.45 1.32 -9.61
N ARG A 175 -10.51 0.15 -8.97
CA ARG A 175 -10.59 -1.16 -9.65
C ARG A 175 -12.03 -1.73 -9.72
N SER A 176 -13.03 -0.98 -9.24
CA SER A 176 -14.46 -1.35 -9.33
C SER A 176 -15.09 -1.09 -10.70
#